data_AF-A0A7V2TUZ3-F1
#
_entry.id   AF-A0A7V2TUZ3-F1
#
_cell.length_a   1.000
_cell.length_b   1.000
_cell.length_c   1.000
_cell.angle_alpha   90.00
_cell.angle_beta   90.00
_cell.angle_gamma   90.00
#
_symmetry.space_group_name_H-M   'P 1'
#
loop_
_entity.id
_entity.type
_entity.pdbx_description
1 polymer ?
#
loop_
_entity_poly.entity_id
_entity_poly.type
_entity_poly.pdbx_seq_one_letter_code
_entity_poly.pdbx_strand_id
1 'polypeptide(L)'
;MLRLILLLISLLAPGFSSEPLAQEKGNVEAKFRLPPEMAGWKWDGKEKSYDSRTVFQYINGAAELYLAYGFRGLRVWRYEKAGTPAIVVEKYELASPEDAYGVFSYEQQDEPAGIGQGSEFGGGLLRFWKGRYFVSVYAEGEGPGVEEAILGLGRGADGAIPAEGEEPAIVRLLPGKSFGRIEKSTRYLKSHVLLNQRFFISHENILSLSRRTEAVLAAYSRDPQKVHLLLIRYPAPEDAASALNSFKKAYLPEAGQKDRLKTEDKKWTFARRQGEYLLLVFSSPTESDAEALLRAILDLGDGEGDPLTSPRVLARAIGLGLLDAPHLRGNPCAAGRLVTRLTHKGVNAVDPGTGRVITERERLKALAAALDTTQYGGRR
;
A
#
# COMPACT_ATOMS: atom_id res chain seq x y z
N MET A 1 54.29 -31.49 33.82
CA MET A 1 53.49 -30.66 32.89
C MET A 1 52.28 -30.09 33.63
N LEU A 2 51.48 -29.21 33.02
CA LEU A 2 50.66 -28.22 33.73
C LEU A 2 49.14 -28.42 33.54
N ARG A 3 48.38 -28.32 34.65
CA ARG A 3 46.89 -28.21 34.79
C ARG A 3 46.07 -29.49 34.46
N LEU A 4 44.98 -29.88 35.17
CA LEU A 4 43.85 -29.17 35.83
C LEU A 4 42.84 -28.67 34.76
N ILE A 5 41.50 -28.88 34.78
CA ILE A 5 40.39 -28.70 35.76
C ILE A 5 39.27 -29.72 35.33
N LEU A 6 38.51 -30.44 36.19
CA LEU A 6 37.41 -30.04 37.11
C LEU A 6 36.18 -29.43 36.35
N LEU A 7 34.95 -29.26 36.84
CA LEU A 7 34.07 -29.93 37.84
C LEU A 7 32.61 -29.80 37.22
N LEU A 8 31.40 -29.97 37.80
CA LEU A 8 30.88 -30.10 39.16
C LEU A 8 29.52 -30.86 39.17
N ILE A 9 29.04 -31.15 40.38
CA ILE A 9 27.82 -31.90 40.79
C ILE A 9 26.52 -31.09 40.67
N SER A 10 25.35 -31.75 40.70
CA SER A 10 24.02 -31.15 40.80
C SER A 10 23.30 -31.46 42.13
N LEU A 11 22.61 -30.46 42.71
CA LEU A 11 21.41 -30.64 43.57
C LEU A 11 20.75 -29.29 43.94
N LEU A 12 19.42 -29.16 43.77
CA LEU A 12 18.48 -28.58 44.73
C LEU A 12 17.01 -28.76 44.26
N ALA A 13 16.06 -28.62 45.19
CA ALA A 13 14.59 -28.70 45.01
C ALA A 13 13.97 -27.29 45.23
N PRO A 14 12.63 -27.05 45.17
CA PRO A 14 11.50 -27.96 44.97
C PRO A 14 10.53 -27.54 43.83
N GLY A 15 9.36 -28.18 43.75
CA GLY A 15 8.43 -28.07 42.61
C GLY A 15 7.47 -26.88 42.61
N PHE A 16 6.95 -26.60 41.41
CA PHE A 16 5.80 -25.74 41.12
C PHE A 16 4.79 -26.54 40.29
N SER A 17 3.49 -26.39 40.55
CA SER A 17 2.45 -27.01 39.72
C SER A 17 2.33 -26.29 38.39
N SER A 18 2.78 -26.93 37.31
CA SER A 18 2.48 -26.49 35.94
C SER A 18 1.09 -26.99 35.53
N GLU A 19 0.12 -26.08 35.41
CA GLU A 19 -1.06 -26.36 34.58
C GLU A 19 -0.59 -26.67 33.14
N PRO A 20 -1.24 -27.61 32.42
CA PRO A 20 -0.86 -27.89 31.05
C PRO A 20 -1.13 -26.66 30.18
N LEU A 21 -0.06 -26.02 29.70
CA LEU A 21 -0.13 -24.90 28.76
C LEU A 21 -1.10 -25.24 27.63
N ALA A 22 -2.12 -24.39 27.46
CA ALA A 22 -3.15 -24.58 26.46
C ALA A 22 -2.48 -24.72 25.09
N GLN A 23 -2.62 -25.90 24.49
CA GLN A 23 -2.00 -26.24 23.21
C GLN A 23 -2.49 -25.25 22.15
N GLU A 24 -1.60 -24.35 21.70
CA GLU A 24 -1.93 -23.40 20.63
C GLU A 24 -2.45 -24.19 19.44
N LYS A 25 -3.72 -23.98 19.10
CA LYS A 25 -4.34 -24.59 17.93
C LYS A 25 -3.67 -23.97 16.71
N GLY A 26 -2.66 -24.65 16.19
CA GLY A 26 -1.90 -24.23 15.02
C GLY A 26 -2.87 -23.79 13.93
N ASN A 27 -2.74 -22.53 13.50
CA ASN A 27 -3.65 -21.91 12.56
C ASN A 27 -3.55 -22.67 11.23
N VAL A 28 -4.54 -23.52 10.94
CA VAL A 28 -4.57 -24.32 9.72
C VAL A 28 -4.88 -23.38 8.56
N GLU A 29 -3.84 -22.83 7.93
CA GLU A 29 -4.00 -22.12 6.65
C GLU A 29 -4.83 -23.01 5.72
N ALA A 30 -5.98 -22.49 5.28
CA ALA A 30 -6.91 -23.21 4.44
C ALA A 30 -6.18 -23.63 3.16
N LYS A 31 -5.82 -24.92 3.07
CA LYS A 31 -4.92 -25.42 2.03
C LYS A 31 -5.49 -25.07 0.67
N PHE A 32 -4.85 -24.12 -0.02
CA PHE A 32 -5.19 -23.68 -1.36
C PHE A 32 -5.37 -24.90 -2.29
N ARG A 33 -6.58 -25.06 -2.83
CA ARG A 33 -7.01 -26.18 -3.67
C ARG A 33 -7.66 -25.61 -4.92
N LEU A 34 -7.01 -25.82 -6.06
CA LEU A 34 -7.64 -25.66 -7.36
C LEU A 34 -8.60 -26.84 -7.62
N PRO A 35 -9.60 -26.70 -8.53
CA PRO A 35 -10.36 -27.85 -8.99
C PRO A 35 -9.42 -28.84 -9.73
N PRO A 36 -9.62 -30.17 -9.59
CA PRO A 36 -8.75 -31.16 -10.24
C PRO A 36 -8.98 -31.25 -11.76
N GLU A 37 -10.11 -30.73 -12.26
CA GLU A 37 -10.48 -30.70 -13.67
C GLU A 37 -11.29 -29.43 -13.97
N MET A 38 -11.11 -28.86 -15.17
CA MET A 38 -11.90 -27.74 -15.71
C MET A 38 -12.09 -27.90 -17.22
N ALA A 39 -13.33 -27.92 -17.72
CA ALA A 39 -13.67 -28.06 -19.14
C ALA A 39 -12.93 -29.22 -19.89
N GLY A 40 -12.60 -30.31 -19.18
CA GLY A 40 -11.85 -31.46 -19.70
C GLY A 40 -10.32 -31.36 -19.59
N TRP A 41 -9.77 -30.23 -19.13
CA TRP A 41 -8.37 -30.10 -18.74
C TRP A 41 -8.18 -30.60 -17.31
N LYS A 42 -7.30 -31.59 -17.12
CA LYS A 42 -7.07 -32.30 -15.85
C LYS A 42 -5.69 -31.96 -15.29
N TRP A 43 -5.61 -31.74 -13.98
CA TRP A 43 -4.32 -31.50 -13.31
C TRP A 43 -3.38 -32.71 -13.51
N ASP A 44 -2.13 -32.45 -13.90
CA ASP A 44 -1.10 -33.49 -14.12
C ASP A 44 -0.60 -34.16 -12.83
N GLY A 45 -1.18 -33.81 -11.68
CA GLY A 45 -0.85 -34.29 -10.35
C GLY A 45 0.43 -33.69 -9.74
N LYS A 46 1.09 -32.76 -10.44
CA LYS A 46 2.37 -32.16 -10.01
C LYS A 46 2.18 -30.71 -9.60
N GLU A 47 2.86 -30.32 -8.54
CA GLU A 47 2.97 -28.93 -8.10
C GLU A 47 4.44 -28.57 -8.06
N LYS A 48 4.86 -27.56 -8.84
CA LYS A 48 6.21 -27.00 -8.75
C LYS A 48 6.19 -25.84 -7.78
N SER A 49 7.22 -25.71 -6.96
CA SER A 49 7.38 -24.61 -6.01
C SER A 49 8.75 -23.95 -6.19
N TYR A 50 8.79 -22.62 -6.16
CA TYR A 50 10.02 -21.82 -6.28
C TYR A 50 10.07 -20.77 -5.17
N ASP A 51 11.25 -20.60 -4.60
CA ASP A 51 11.59 -19.57 -3.60
C ASP A 51 12.38 -18.41 -4.23
N SER A 52 12.75 -17.41 -3.44
CA SER A 52 13.53 -16.26 -3.91
C SER A 52 14.94 -16.60 -4.41
N ARG A 53 15.41 -17.86 -4.24
CA ARG A 53 16.70 -18.37 -4.71
C ARG A 53 16.58 -19.27 -5.94
N THR A 54 15.37 -19.63 -6.35
CA THR A 54 15.10 -20.58 -7.44
C THR A 54 14.13 -20.03 -8.49
N VAL A 55 13.36 -18.98 -8.18
CA VAL A 55 12.40 -18.35 -9.12
C VAL A 55 13.04 -17.90 -10.45
N PHE A 56 14.31 -17.50 -10.47
CA PHE A 56 15.01 -17.15 -11.73
C PHE A 56 15.18 -18.33 -12.70
N GLN A 57 15.10 -19.58 -12.22
CA GLN A 57 15.16 -20.78 -13.05
C GLN A 57 13.84 -21.01 -13.81
N TYR A 58 12.77 -20.36 -13.37
CA TYR A 58 11.44 -20.39 -13.99
C TYR A 58 11.14 -19.07 -14.73
N ILE A 59 11.49 -17.93 -14.14
CA ILE A 59 11.27 -16.58 -14.68
C ILE A 59 12.62 -15.87 -14.91
N ASN A 60 13.38 -16.35 -15.88
CA ASN A 60 14.65 -15.71 -16.24
C ASN A 60 14.38 -14.29 -16.77
N GLY A 61 15.17 -13.31 -16.33
CA GLY A 61 15.03 -11.89 -16.72
C GLY A 61 13.87 -11.10 -16.10
N ALA A 62 12.73 -11.72 -15.77
CA ALA A 62 11.56 -11.01 -15.21
C ALA A 62 11.26 -11.28 -13.71
N ALA A 63 12.02 -12.16 -13.04
CA ALA A 63 11.90 -12.38 -11.59
C ALA A 63 12.08 -11.10 -10.74
N GLU A 64 12.82 -10.11 -11.25
CA GLU A 64 13.11 -8.84 -10.54
C GLU A 64 11.84 -8.07 -10.13
N LEU A 65 10.77 -8.15 -10.94
CA LEU A 65 9.49 -7.52 -10.65
C LEU A 65 8.92 -8.01 -9.31
N TYR A 66 8.74 -9.33 -9.20
CA TYR A 66 8.22 -9.98 -8.00
C TYR A 66 9.16 -9.77 -6.80
N LEU A 67 10.48 -9.86 -7.03
CA LEU A 67 11.49 -9.60 -6.00
C LEU A 67 11.46 -8.16 -5.49
N ALA A 68 11.07 -7.15 -6.30
CA ALA A 68 10.86 -5.79 -5.80
C ALA A 68 9.69 -5.75 -4.79
N TYR A 69 8.58 -6.42 -5.11
CA TYR A 69 7.36 -6.53 -4.30
C TYR A 69 7.38 -7.68 -3.28
N GLY A 70 8.50 -7.85 -2.57
CA GLY A 70 8.55 -8.68 -1.37
C GLY A 70 8.20 -10.16 -1.56
N PHE A 71 8.46 -10.73 -2.75
CA PHE A 71 8.20 -12.14 -3.08
C PHE A 71 8.65 -13.14 -2.01
N ARG A 72 7.72 -14.01 -1.61
CA ARG A 72 7.93 -15.12 -0.67
C ARG A 72 8.06 -16.47 -1.38
N GLY A 73 7.25 -16.70 -2.42
CA GLY A 73 7.32 -17.93 -3.20
C GLY A 73 6.29 -17.97 -4.34
N LEU A 74 6.51 -18.91 -5.26
CA LEU A 74 5.66 -19.20 -6.41
C LEU A 74 5.28 -20.68 -6.38
N ARG A 75 4.00 -20.99 -6.61
CA ARG A 75 3.50 -22.36 -6.81
C ARG A 75 2.85 -22.45 -8.19
N VAL A 76 3.15 -23.51 -8.94
CA VAL A 76 2.72 -23.70 -10.34
C VAL A 76 2.07 -25.07 -10.51
N TRP A 77 0.89 -25.09 -11.13
CA TRP A 77 0.13 -26.29 -11.48
C TRP A 77 -0.10 -26.34 -13.00
N ARG A 78 -0.11 -27.54 -13.58
CA ARG A 78 -0.30 -27.77 -15.02
C ARG A 78 -1.54 -28.62 -15.28
N TYR A 79 -2.36 -28.20 -16.22
CA TYR A 79 -3.57 -28.89 -16.63
C TYR A 79 -3.47 -29.33 -18.09
N GLU A 80 -3.74 -30.60 -18.37
CA GLU A 80 -3.56 -31.22 -19.68
C GLU A 80 -4.86 -31.82 -20.21
N LYS A 81 -5.02 -31.79 -21.54
CA LYS A 81 -6.16 -32.34 -22.28
C LYS A 81 -5.68 -32.77 -23.66
N ALA A 82 -6.04 -33.98 -24.07
CA ALA A 82 -5.53 -34.58 -25.31
C ALA A 82 -5.94 -33.76 -26.54
N GLY A 83 -4.98 -33.45 -27.42
CA GLY A 83 -5.21 -32.69 -28.64
C GLY A 83 -5.36 -31.17 -28.46
N THR A 84 -5.09 -30.63 -27.28
CA THR A 84 -5.17 -29.19 -26.99
C THR A 84 -3.95 -28.70 -26.20
N PRO A 85 -3.61 -27.40 -26.25
CA PRO A 85 -2.56 -26.81 -25.40
C PRO A 85 -2.82 -27.05 -23.91
N ALA A 86 -1.75 -27.17 -23.13
CA ALA A 86 -1.85 -27.23 -21.68
C ALA A 86 -2.11 -25.83 -21.08
N ILE A 87 -2.78 -25.80 -19.93
CA ILE A 87 -3.06 -24.58 -19.17
C ILE A 87 -2.20 -24.59 -17.90
N VAL A 88 -1.53 -23.47 -17.63
CA VAL A 88 -0.69 -23.24 -16.47
C VAL A 88 -1.41 -22.30 -15.52
N VAL A 89 -1.42 -22.66 -14.22
CA VAL A 89 -1.86 -21.78 -13.13
C VAL A 89 -0.65 -21.45 -12.28
N GLU A 90 -0.37 -20.17 -12.09
CA GLU A 90 0.70 -19.66 -11.25
C GLU A 90 0.12 -18.90 -10.07
N LYS A 91 0.53 -19.20 -8.83
CA LYS A 91 0.24 -18.36 -7.66
C LYS A 91 1.52 -17.86 -7.04
N TYR A 92 1.70 -16.55 -7.11
CA TYR A 92 2.74 -15.79 -6.44
C TYR A 92 2.24 -15.38 -5.06
N GLU A 93 3.02 -15.67 -4.02
CA GLU A 93 2.82 -15.17 -2.68
C GLU A 93 3.83 -14.06 -2.37
N LEU A 94 3.33 -12.90 -1.96
CA LEU A 94 4.13 -11.70 -1.69
C LEU A 94 4.04 -11.29 -0.20
N ALA A 95 4.74 -10.22 0.17
CA ALA A 95 4.82 -9.83 1.58
C ALA A 95 3.54 -9.19 2.15
N SER A 96 2.76 -8.51 1.30
CA SER A 96 1.57 -7.75 1.67
C SER A 96 0.52 -7.71 0.53
N PRO A 97 -0.75 -7.37 0.79
CA PRO A 97 -1.72 -7.04 -0.27
C PRO A 97 -1.25 -5.90 -1.17
N GLU A 98 -0.60 -4.89 -0.60
CA GLU A 98 -0.05 -3.74 -1.31
C GLU A 98 1.05 -4.15 -2.31
N ASP A 99 1.81 -5.20 -2.01
CA ASP A 99 2.76 -5.82 -2.94
C ASP A 99 2.05 -6.59 -4.07
N ALA A 100 0.93 -7.27 -3.80
CA ALA A 100 0.16 -7.99 -4.80
C ALA A 100 -0.54 -7.04 -5.78
N TYR A 101 -1.10 -5.95 -5.27
CA TYR A 101 -1.52 -4.81 -6.07
C TYR A 101 -0.34 -4.17 -6.83
N GLY A 102 0.85 -4.11 -6.21
CA GLY A 102 2.08 -3.63 -6.86
C GLY A 102 2.42 -4.40 -8.13
N VAL A 103 2.43 -5.74 -8.08
CA VAL A 103 2.62 -6.58 -9.28
C VAL A 103 1.47 -6.41 -10.28
N PHE A 104 0.21 -6.49 -9.83
CA PHE A 104 -0.95 -6.39 -10.72
C PHE A 104 -1.02 -5.05 -11.46
N SER A 105 -1.01 -3.93 -10.72
CA SER A 105 -1.06 -2.60 -11.31
C SER A 105 0.12 -2.33 -12.24
N TYR A 106 1.28 -2.94 -11.99
CA TYR A 106 2.47 -2.80 -12.83
C TYR A 106 2.31 -3.39 -14.23
N GLU A 107 1.70 -4.58 -14.32
CA GLU A 107 1.45 -5.30 -15.58
C GLU A 107 0.20 -4.78 -16.32
N GLN A 108 -0.77 -4.21 -15.60
CA GLN A 108 -2.13 -3.98 -16.12
C GLN A 108 -2.21 -3.21 -17.44
N GLN A 109 -2.77 -3.86 -18.47
CA GLN A 109 -2.97 -3.39 -19.84
C GLN A 109 -4.34 -3.79 -20.43
N ASP A 110 -4.87 -4.95 -20.08
CA ASP A 110 -6.05 -5.58 -20.70
C ASP A 110 -7.37 -5.23 -19.96
N GLU A 111 -8.52 -5.71 -20.43
CA GLU A 111 -9.83 -5.36 -19.82
C GLU A 111 -10.16 -6.19 -18.56
N PRO A 112 -10.90 -5.66 -17.57
CA PRO A 112 -11.18 -6.37 -16.32
C PRO A 112 -12.02 -7.65 -16.50
N ALA A 113 -11.54 -8.76 -15.93
CA ALA A 113 -12.19 -10.07 -16.06
C ALA A 113 -13.24 -10.38 -14.98
N GLY A 114 -13.38 -9.53 -13.96
CA GLY A 114 -14.32 -9.74 -12.84
C GLY A 114 -13.91 -10.88 -11.87
N ILE A 115 -12.64 -11.26 -11.84
CA ILE A 115 -12.05 -12.29 -10.97
C ILE A 115 -11.12 -11.60 -9.95
N GLY A 116 -11.14 -12.03 -8.69
CA GLY A 116 -10.35 -11.43 -7.61
C GLY A 116 -10.76 -9.98 -7.29
N GLN A 117 -9.87 -9.25 -6.60
CA GLN A 117 -10.10 -7.84 -6.25
C GLN A 117 -9.71 -6.86 -7.36
N GLY A 118 -8.87 -7.32 -8.28
CA GLY A 118 -8.59 -6.67 -9.55
C GLY A 118 -8.02 -7.69 -10.51
N SER A 119 -8.53 -7.70 -11.73
CA SER A 119 -8.13 -8.62 -12.80
C SER A 119 -7.99 -7.89 -14.13
N GLU A 120 -7.35 -8.59 -15.06
CA GLU A 120 -7.37 -8.30 -16.49
C GLU A 120 -7.37 -9.62 -17.27
N PHE A 121 -7.97 -9.65 -18.45
CA PHE A 121 -7.86 -10.78 -19.38
C PHE A 121 -7.69 -10.29 -20.83
N GLY A 122 -6.64 -10.78 -21.48
CA GLY A 122 -6.33 -10.50 -22.88
C GLY A 122 -5.32 -11.51 -23.41
N GLY A 123 -5.32 -11.75 -24.73
CA GLY A 123 -4.31 -12.60 -25.39
C GLY A 123 -4.18 -14.04 -24.85
N GLY A 124 -5.23 -14.61 -24.24
CA GLY A 124 -5.17 -15.94 -23.62
C GLY A 124 -4.45 -15.98 -22.26
N LEU A 125 -4.31 -14.85 -21.57
CA LEU A 125 -3.69 -14.72 -20.25
C LEU A 125 -4.60 -13.90 -19.31
N LEU A 126 -5.04 -14.55 -18.23
CA LEU A 126 -5.71 -13.94 -17.09
C LEU A 126 -4.64 -13.56 -16.05
N ARG A 127 -4.63 -12.31 -15.58
CA ARG A 127 -3.87 -11.89 -14.39
C ARG A 127 -4.83 -11.32 -13.35
N PHE A 128 -4.67 -11.66 -12.08
CA PHE A 128 -5.45 -11.06 -10.99
C PHE A 128 -4.71 -11.01 -9.66
N TRP A 129 -5.19 -10.18 -8.73
CA TRP A 129 -4.73 -10.16 -7.33
C TRP A 129 -5.89 -10.32 -6.35
N LYS A 130 -5.59 -10.87 -5.16
CA LYS A 130 -6.50 -10.96 -4.01
C LYS A 130 -5.71 -11.23 -2.73
N GLY A 131 -5.88 -10.37 -1.73
CA GLY A 131 -5.05 -10.40 -0.53
C GLY A 131 -3.55 -10.33 -0.89
N ARG A 132 -2.70 -11.08 -0.19
CA ARG A 132 -1.23 -11.14 -0.44
C ARG A 132 -0.80 -11.94 -1.68
N TYR A 133 -1.73 -12.27 -2.58
CA TYR A 133 -1.49 -13.16 -3.72
C TYR A 133 -1.74 -12.46 -5.06
N PHE A 134 -0.84 -12.73 -6.00
CA PHE A 134 -1.01 -12.46 -7.43
C PHE A 134 -1.08 -13.80 -8.17
N VAL A 135 -1.97 -13.91 -9.14
CA VAL A 135 -2.26 -15.15 -9.87
C VAL A 135 -2.20 -14.89 -11.37
N SER A 136 -1.53 -15.77 -12.11
CA SER A 136 -1.62 -15.85 -13.57
C SER A 136 -2.28 -17.17 -13.98
N VAL A 137 -3.09 -17.15 -15.03
CA VAL A 137 -3.61 -18.35 -15.70
C VAL A 137 -3.53 -18.15 -17.20
N TYR A 138 -2.85 -19.04 -17.90
CA TYR A 138 -2.65 -18.95 -19.35
C TYR A 138 -2.49 -20.32 -19.99
N ALA A 139 -2.61 -20.39 -21.32
CA ALA A 139 -2.33 -21.60 -22.08
C ALA A 139 -1.03 -21.49 -22.87
N GLU A 140 -0.38 -22.63 -23.14
CA GLU A 140 0.82 -22.70 -23.99
C GLU A 140 0.53 -22.52 -25.50
N GLY A 141 -0.71 -22.18 -25.84
CA GLY A 141 -1.18 -21.93 -27.20
C GLY A 141 -2.71 -21.73 -27.25
N GLU A 142 -3.22 -21.32 -28.40
CA GLU A 142 -4.65 -21.10 -28.63
C GLU A 142 -5.41 -22.39 -28.96
N GLY A 143 -6.72 -22.41 -28.70
CA GLY A 143 -7.58 -23.54 -29.09
C GLY A 143 -9.03 -23.45 -28.58
N PRO A 144 -9.94 -24.29 -29.11
CA PRO A 144 -11.35 -24.28 -28.69
C PRO A 144 -11.53 -24.59 -27.19
N GLY A 145 -12.24 -23.71 -26.48
CA GLY A 145 -12.51 -23.83 -25.04
C GLY A 145 -11.35 -23.45 -24.11
N VAL A 146 -10.22 -22.99 -24.64
CA VAL A 146 -9.04 -22.59 -23.82
C VAL A 146 -9.38 -21.40 -22.90
N GLU A 147 -10.03 -20.37 -23.43
CA GLU A 147 -10.48 -19.20 -22.66
C GLU A 147 -11.45 -19.57 -21.52
N GLU A 148 -12.44 -20.41 -21.81
CA GLU A 148 -13.41 -20.89 -20.81
C GLU A 148 -12.68 -21.60 -19.65
N ALA A 149 -11.69 -22.44 -19.98
CA ALA A 149 -10.91 -23.17 -19.01
C ALA A 149 -9.96 -22.29 -18.19
N ILE A 150 -9.32 -21.28 -18.81
CA ILE A 150 -8.52 -20.26 -18.13
C ILE A 150 -9.37 -19.49 -17.12
N LEU A 151 -10.51 -18.94 -17.55
CA LEU A 151 -11.41 -18.17 -16.68
C LEU A 151 -12.06 -19.05 -15.60
N GLY A 152 -12.33 -20.33 -15.91
CA GLY A 152 -12.80 -21.32 -14.95
C GLY A 152 -11.78 -21.66 -13.86
N LEU A 153 -10.52 -21.89 -14.23
CA LEU A 153 -9.41 -22.10 -13.30
C LEU A 153 -9.11 -20.83 -12.48
N GLY A 154 -9.22 -19.65 -13.11
CA GLY A 154 -9.12 -18.35 -12.44
C GLY A 154 -10.14 -18.18 -11.32
N ARG A 155 -11.43 -18.42 -11.60
CA ARG A 155 -12.50 -18.43 -10.58
C ARG A 155 -12.25 -19.48 -9.49
N GLY A 156 -11.70 -20.64 -9.85
CA GLY A 156 -11.29 -21.67 -8.89
C GLY A 156 -10.15 -21.21 -7.97
N ALA A 157 -9.16 -20.50 -8.50
CA ALA A 157 -8.06 -19.92 -7.73
C ALA A 157 -8.53 -18.78 -6.80
N ASP A 158 -9.42 -17.91 -7.29
CA ASP A 158 -10.04 -16.82 -6.53
C ASP A 158 -10.85 -17.33 -5.32
N GLY A 159 -11.72 -18.33 -5.55
CA GLY A 159 -12.46 -19.01 -4.49
C GLY A 159 -11.58 -19.79 -3.50
N ALA A 160 -10.35 -20.13 -3.89
CA ALA A 160 -9.36 -20.79 -3.02
C ALA A 160 -8.49 -19.81 -2.20
N ILE A 161 -8.65 -18.49 -2.39
CA ILE A 161 -7.99 -17.46 -1.58
C ILE A 161 -9.00 -16.94 -0.54
N PRO A 162 -8.82 -17.25 0.76
CA PRO A 162 -9.86 -17.08 1.78
C PRO A 162 -9.98 -15.64 2.32
N ALA A 163 -9.04 -14.75 1.98
CA ALA A 163 -8.99 -13.39 2.49
C ALA A 163 -8.62 -12.40 1.39
N GLU A 164 -9.36 -11.31 1.36
CA GLU A 164 -9.05 -10.09 0.60
C GLU A 164 -8.01 -9.23 1.33
N GLY A 165 -7.56 -8.15 0.71
CA GLY A 165 -6.71 -7.13 1.33
C GLY A 165 -6.86 -5.77 0.66
N GLU A 166 -6.45 -4.71 1.33
CA GLU A 166 -6.66 -3.34 0.82
C GLU A 166 -5.75 -2.98 -0.36
N GLU A 167 -6.28 -2.15 -1.26
CA GLU A 167 -5.47 -1.39 -2.22
C GLU A 167 -4.59 -0.36 -1.47
N PRO A 168 -3.33 -0.11 -1.87
CA PRO A 168 -2.45 0.83 -1.18
C PRO A 168 -3.11 2.21 -1.05
N ALA A 169 -3.24 2.71 0.19
CA ALA A 169 -4.02 3.92 0.48
C ALA A 169 -3.55 5.17 -0.30
N ILE A 170 -2.27 5.24 -0.67
CA ILE A 170 -1.70 6.30 -1.52
C ILE A 170 -2.39 6.41 -2.89
N VAL A 171 -2.92 5.31 -3.45
CA VAL A 171 -3.62 5.32 -4.75
C VAL A 171 -4.92 6.11 -4.66
N ARG A 172 -5.60 6.08 -3.50
CA ARG A 172 -6.85 6.81 -3.25
C ARG A 172 -6.65 8.32 -3.20
N LEU A 173 -5.41 8.81 -3.12
CA LEU A 173 -5.03 10.22 -3.19
C LEU A 173 -4.84 10.74 -4.63
N LEU A 174 -4.88 9.87 -5.65
CA LEU A 174 -4.79 10.28 -7.05
C LEU A 174 -6.12 10.87 -7.56
N PRO A 175 -6.13 12.07 -8.17
CA PRO A 175 -7.32 12.64 -8.81
C PRO A 175 -8.00 11.65 -9.78
N GLY A 176 -9.32 11.58 -9.73
CA GLY A 176 -10.12 10.55 -10.41
C GLY A 176 -10.27 10.73 -11.93
N LYS A 177 -11.12 9.90 -12.55
CA LYS A 177 -11.44 9.99 -14.00
C LYS A 177 -11.93 11.37 -14.42
N SER A 178 -12.61 12.11 -13.54
CA SER A 178 -13.06 13.50 -13.75
C SER A 178 -11.93 14.51 -14.00
N PHE A 179 -10.72 14.25 -13.47
CA PHE A 179 -9.52 15.06 -13.77
C PHE A 179 -8.80 14.61 -15.06
N GLY A 180 -9.40 13.68 -15.82
CA GLY A 180 -8.83 13.11 -17.04
C GLY A 180 -7.84 11.97 -16.80
N ARG A 181 -7.90 11.28 -15.65
CA ARG A 181 -7.03 10.12 -15.37
C ARG A 181 -7.23 9.03 -16.44
N ILE A 182 -6.18 8.68 -17.15
CA ILE A 182 -6.20 7.66 -18.20
C ILE A 182 -6.40 6.30 -17.53
N GLU A 183 -7.32 5.50 -18.08
CA GLU A 183 -7.65 4.18 -17.54
C GLU A 183 -6.44 3.24 -17.63
N LYS A 184 -6.30 2.33 -16.66
CA LYS A 184 -5.20 1.35 -16.56
C LYS A 184 -3.79 1.95 -16.53
N SER A 185 -3.64 3.27 -16.38
CA SER A 185 -2.34 3.97 -16.32
C SER A 185 -1.73 4.07 -14.91
N THR A 186 -2.46 3.63 -13.88
CA THR A 186 -2.03 3.71 -12.49
C THR A 186 -1.03 2.60 -12.17
N ARG A 187 0.10 2.96 -11.55
CA ARG A 187 1.22 2.07 -11.23
C ARG A 187 1.65 2.33 -9.79
N TYR A 188 1.40 1.39 -8.88
CA TYR A 188 2.05 1.40 -7.56
C TYR A 188 3.50 0.88 -7.73
N LEU A 189 4.45 1.50 -7.03
CA LEU A 189 5.89 1.37 -7.30
C LEU A 189 6.71 1.38 -6.01
N LYS A 190 7.67 0.45 -5.89
CA LYS A 190 8.63 0.34 -4.77
C LYS A 190 10.12 0.32 -5.20
N SER A 191 10.40 0.59 -6.48
CA SER A 191 11.75 0.53 -7.08
C SER A 191 11.95 1.58 -8.16
N HIS A 192 13.13 2.20 -8.20
CA HIS A 192 13.52 3.15 -9.25
C HIS A 192 13.65 2.50 -10.63
N VAL A 193 14.04 1.22 -10.68
CA VAL A 193 14.14 0.44 -11.94
C VAL A 193 12.75 0.26 -12.56
N LEU A 194 11.76 -0.14 -11.75
CA LEU A 194 10.37 -0.30 -12.19
C LEU A 194 9.72 1.04 -12.55
N LEU A 195 10.05 2.13 -11.83
CA LEU A 195 9.65 3.46 -12.24
C LEU A 195 10.19 3.80 -13.63
N ASN A 196 11.49 3.65 -13.87
CA ASN A 196 12.10 3.95 -15.18
C ASN A 196 11.54 3.08 -16.33
N GLN A 197 11.13 1.84 -16.06
CA GLN A 197 10.45 0.95 -17.02
C GLN A 197 8.99 1.33 -17.32
N ARG A 198 8.44 2.39 -16.69
CA ARG A 198 7.10 2.94 -16.96
C ARG A 198 7.12 4.43 -17.28
N PHE A 199 8.03 5.20 -16.67
CA PHE A 199 8.33 6.60 -16.98
C PHE A 199 9.79 6.90 -16.57
N PHE A 200 10.67 7.07 -17.55
CA PHE A 200 12.10 7.33 -17.32
C PHE A 200 12.34 8.74 -16.74
N ILE A 201 13.10 8.82 -15.65
CA ILE A 201 13.48 10.08 -15.00
C ILE A 201 14.99 10.27 -14.95
N SER A 202 15.74 9.25 -14.52
CA SER A 202 17.21 9.29 -14.43
C SER A 202 17.77 7.87 -14.30
N HIS A 203 19.00 7.65 -14.75
CA HIS A 203 19.72 6.39 -14.48
C HIS A 203 20.06 6.22 -12.98
N GLU A 204 20.11 7.32 -12.21
CA GLU A 204 20.33 7.29 -10.76
C GLU A 204 19.01 7.34 -9.98
N ASN A 205 19.02 6.77 -8.77
CA ASN A 205 17.88 6.81 -7.84
C ASN A 205 17.77 8.19 -7.14
N ILE A 206 17.63 9.26 -7.91
CA ILE A 206 17.55 10.66 -7.43
C ILE A 206 16.31 10.95 -6.58
N LEU A 207 15.34 10.02 -6.56
CA LEU A 207 14.14 10.05 -5.73
C LEU A 207 14.26 9.18 -4.47
N SER A 208 15.40 8.53 -4.23
CA SER A 208 15.69 7.70 -3.05
C SER A 208 14.65 6.59 -2.79
N LEU A 209 14.04 6.06 -3.85
CA LEU A 209 13.01 5.03 -3.76
C LEU A 209 13.57 3.73 -3.20
N SER A 210 12.79 3.08 -2.34
CA SER A 210 13.13 1.80 -1.68
C SER A 210 11.86 1.03 -1.32
N ARG A 211 12.00 -0.20 -0.81
CA ARG A 211 10.86 -0.97 -0.26
C ARG A 211 10.13 -0.30 0.92
N ARG A 212 10.68 0.80 1.49
CA ARG A 212 10.06 1.60 2.56
C ARG A 212 9.34 2.86 2.05
N THR A 213 9.49 3.21 0.76
CA THR A 213 8.74 4.32 0.15
C THR A 213 7.55 3.76 -0.61
N GLU A 214 6.40 4.41 -0.47
CA GLU A 214 5.25 4.14 -1.34
C GLU A 214 5.27 5.15 -2.49
N ALA A 215 5.31 4.70 -3.74
CA ALA A 215 5.16 5.58 -4.89
C ALA A 215 3.96 5.15 -5.74
N VAL A 216 3.23 6.12 -6.30
CA VAL A 216 2.19 5.87 -7.29
C VAL A 216 2.32 6.85 -8.46
N LEU A 217 2.41 6.28 -9.66
CA LEU A 217 2.45 6.99 -10.94
C LEU A 217 1.10 6.84 -11.64
N ALA A 218 0.58 7.90 -12.27
CA ALA A 218 -0.57 7.84 -13.16
C ALA A 218 -0.48 8.88 -14.28
N ALA A 219 -1.10 8.58 -15.42
CA ALA A 219 -1.15 9.48 -16.57
C ALA A 219 -2.53 10.16 -16.68
N TYR A 220 -2.51 11.43 -17.10
CA TYR A 220 -3.70 12.28 -17.25
C TYR A 220 -3.74 12.85 -18.66
N SER A 221 -4.91 12.77 -19.30
CA SER A 221 -5.13 13.32 -20.64
C SER A 221 -5.28 14.84 -20.59
N ARG A 222 -4.57 15.53 -21.48
CA ARG A 222 -4.69 16.96 -21.80
C ARG A 222 -4.58 17.11 -23.31
N ASP A 223 -5.59 16.57 -23.98
CA ASP A 223 -5.70 16.34 -25.43
C ASP A 223 -5.01 17.44 -26.28
N PRO A 224 -4.02 17.10 -27.14
CA PRO A 224 -3.51 15.76 -27.48
C PRO A 224 -2.37 15.25 -26.58
N GLN A 225 -2.03 15.95 -25.50
CA GLN A 225 -0.88 15.63 -24.64
C GLN A 225 -1.24 14.71 -23.46
N LYS A 226 -0.21 14.12 -22.83
CA LYS A 226 -0.31 13.33 -21.60
C LYS A 226 0.58 13.95 -20.53
N VAL A 227 0.01 14.15 -19.34
CA VAL A 227 0.70 14.66 -18.15
C VAL A 227 0.91 13.50 -17.19
N HIS A 228 2.11 13.37 -16.63
CA HIS A 228 2.42 12.30 -15.68
C HIS A 228 2.47 12.86 -14.27
N LEU A 229 1.71 12.26 -13.36
CA LEU A 229 1.71 12.58 -11.94
C LEU A 229 2.37 11.42 -11.19
N LEU A 230 3.39 11.73 -10.40
CA LEU A 230 4.07 10.81 -9.50
C LEU A 230 3.96 11.35 -8.07
N LEU A 231 3.21 10.64 -7.24
CA LEU A 231 3.05 10.90 -5.81
C LEU A 231 3.89 9.89 -5.04
N ILE A 232 4.80 10.36 -4.18
CA ILE A 232 5.68 9.51 -3.38
C ILE A 232 5.49 9.87 -1.90
N ARG A 233 5.41 8.84 -1.05
CA ARG A 233 5.38 8.93 0.40
C ARG A 233 6.62 8.26 0.98
N TYR A 234 7.29 8.96 1.88
CA TYR A 234 8.51 8.50 2.55
C TYR A 234 8.23 8.12 4.02
N PRO A 235 9.13 7.34 4.67
CA PRO A 235 9.00 7.04 6.10
C PRO A 235 9.06 8.26 7.02
N ALA A 236 9.67 9.37 6.58
CA ALA A 236 9.80 10.60 7.35
C ALA A 236 9.75 11.86 6.45
N PRO A 237 9.33 13.03 6.98
CA PRO A 237 9.41 14.32 6.28
C PRO A 237 10.81 14.72 5.80
N GLU A 238 11.84 14.26 6.50
CA GLU A 238 13.27 14.53 6.23
C GLU A 238 13.77 13.72 5.03
N ASP A 239 13.30 12.49 4.86
CA ASP A 239 13.55 11.67 3.67
C ASP A 239 12.94 12.36 2.43
N ALA A 240 11.68 12.81 2.55
CA ALA A 240 10.98 13.52 1.48
C ALA A 240 11.65 14.87 1.11
N ALA A 241 12.22 15.57 2.09
CA ALA A 241 13.00 16.78 1.86
C ALA A 241 14.35 16.48 1.16
N SER A 242 15.01 15.39 1.55
CA SER A 242 16.27 14.93 0.95
C SER A 242 16.06 14.50 -0.51
N ALA A 243 14.99 13.75 -0.80
CA ALA A 243 14.61 13.36 -2.15
C ALA A 243 14.23 14.57 -3.03
N LEU A 244 13.47 15.54 -2.51
CA LEU A 244 13.19 16.79 -3.24
C LEU A 244 14.47 17.54 -3.60
N ASN A 245 15.43 17.64 -2.67
CA ASN A 245 16.69 18.33 -2.90
C ASN A 245 17.55 17.61 -3.95
N SER A 246 17.62 16.28 -3.89
CA SER A 246 18.34 15.46 -4.87
C SER A 246 17.70 15.55 -6.27
N PHE A 247 16.38 15.39 -6.36
CA PHE A 247 15.62 15.56 -7.59
C PHE A 247 15.78 16.96 -8.19
N LYS A 248 15.67 18.02 -7.38
CA LYS A 248 15.87 19.39 -7.88
C LYS A 248 17.30 19.62 -8.39
N LYS A 249 18.33 19.10 -7.70
CA LYS A 249 19.72 19.21 -8.14
C LYS A 249 19.97 18.49 -9.48
N ALA A 250 19.37 17.33 -9.69
CA ALA A 250 19.63 16.49 -10.86
C ALA A 250 18.69 16.76 -12.06
N TYR A 251 17.43 17.14 -11.82
CA TYR A 251 16.38 17.24 -12.85
C TYR A 251 15.84 18.66 -13.06
N LEU A 252 15.94 19.55 -12.05
CA LEU A 252 15.46 20.94 -12.12
C LEU A 252 16.52 21.98 -11.69
N PRO A 253 17.79 21.90 -12.15
CA PRO A 253 18.87 22.77 -11.64
C PRO A 253 18.58 24.26 -11.84
N GLU A 254 17.92 24.63 -12.94
CA GLU A 254 17.58 26.02 -13.28
C GLU A 254 16.36 26.57 -12.52
N ALA A 255 15.59 25.73 -11.80
CA ALA A 255 14.44 26.20 -11.03
C ALA A 255 14.85 27.09 -9.84
N GLY A 256 16.10 26.97 -9.37
CA GLY A 256 16.59 27.66 -8.18
C GLY A 256 15.70 27.36 -6.97
N GLN A 257 15.11 28.40 -6.38
CA GLN A 257 14.19 28.25 -5.24
C GLN A 257 12.74 27.88 -5.62
N LYS A 258 12.35 27.93 -6.90
CA LYS A 258 10.98 27.62 -7.33
C LYS A 258 10.64 26.14 -7.18
N ASP A 259 9.34 25.82 -7.10
CA ASP A 259 8.78 24.47 -7.12
C ASP A 259 8.46 23.97 -8.54
N ARG A 260 8.83 24.73 -9.57
CA ARG A 260 8.47 24.49 -10.98
C ARG A 260 9.53 25.02 -11.95
N LEU A 261 9.60 24.39 -13.13
CA LEU A 261 10.41 24.82 -14.27
C LEU A 261 9.64 24.52 -15.57
N LYS A 262 9.92 25.30 -16.62
CA LYS A 262 9.52 24.98 -17.99
C LYS A 262 10.71 24.37 -18.71
N THR A 263 10.60 23.10 -19.12
CA THR A 263 11.68 22.32 -19.73
C THR A 263 11.87 22.66 -21.21
N GLU A 264 12.98 22.21 -21.82
CA GLU A 264 13.35 22.49 -23.22
C GLU A 264 12.26 22.09 -24.23
N ASP A 265 11.53 21.01 -23.93
CA ASP A 265 10.36 20.53 -24.69
C ASP A 265 9.13 21.45 -24.61
N LYS A 266 9.28 22.63 -23.97
CA LYS A 266 8.28 23.67 -23.72
C LYS A 266 7.11 23.22 -22.83
N LYS A 267 7.23 22.10 -22.11
CA LYS A 267 6.27 21.66 -21.10
C LYS A 267 6.72 22.09 -19.70
N TRP A 268 5.84 21.92 -18.72
CA TRP A 268 6.11 22.24 -17.32
C TRP A 268 6.38 20.97 -16.51
N THR A 269 7.37 21.07 -15.63
CA THR A 269 7.64 20.09 -14.57
C THR A 269 7.59 20.79 -13.21
N PHE A 270 6.93 20.16 -12.24
CA PHE A 270 6.79 20.63 -10.86
C PHE A 270 7.32 19.62 -9.85
N ALA A 271 7.82 20.11 -8.72
CA ALA A 271 8.22 19.32 -7.57
C ALA A 271 7.90 20.04 -6.25
N ARG A 272 6.87 19.56 -5.53
CA ARG A 272 6.34 20.16 -4.30
C ARG A 272 6.28 19.12 -3.19
N ARG A 273 6.73 19.45 -1.97
CA ARG A 273 6.66 18.57 -0.79
C ARG A 273 5.56 19.01 0.17
N GLN A 274 4.78 18.07 0.69
CA GLN A 274 3.86 18.28 1.82
C GLN A 274 4.16 17.25 2.91
N GLY A 275 4.90 17.64 3.97
CA GLY A 275 5.31 16.72 5.04
C GLY A 275 6.19 15.58 4.53
N GLU A 276 5.71 14.35 4.70
CA GLU A 276 6.30 13.08 4.23
C GLU A 276 6.02 12.77 2.74
N TYR A 277 5.24 13.60 2.05
CA TYR A 277 4.88 13.40 0.64
C TYR A 277 5.67 14.31 -0.30
N LEU A 278 6.11 13.77 -1.44
CA LEU A 278 6.66 14.48 -2.59
C LEU A 278 5.70 14.30 -3.78
N LEU A 279 5.22 15.42 -4.31
CA LEU A 279 4.32 15.50 -5.45
C LEU A 279 5.12 15.99 -6.66
N LEU A 280 5.15 15.21 -7.73
CA LEU A 280 5.86 15.51 -8.97
C LEU A 280 4.89 15.48 -10.15
N VAL A 281 4.86 16.54 -10.95
CA VAL A 281 4.09 16.57 -12.20
C VAL A 281 5.06 16.82 -13.35
N PHE A 282 5.00 15.98 -14.39
CA PHE A 282 5.87 16.04 -15.55
C PHE A 282 5.07 16.24 -16.84
N SER A 283 5.71 16.89 -17.81
CA SER A 283 5.19 17.03 -19.18
C SER A 283 3.83 17.74 -19.27
N SER A 284 3.55 18.71 -18.39
CA SER A 284 2.30 19.47 -18.43
C SER A 284 2.31 20.53 -19.55
N PRO A 285 1.29 20.62 -20.42
CA PRO A 285 1.25 21.62 -21.49
C PRO A 285 1.17 23.06 -20.95
N THR A 286 0.46 23.27 -19.84
CA THR A 286 0.32 24.58 -19.18
C THR A 286 0.81 24.54 -17.74
N GLU A 287 1.07 25.71 -17.16
CA GLU A 287 1.40 25.83 -15.73
C GLU A 287 0.17 25.54 -14.85
N SER A 288 -1.01 25.99 -15.30
CA SER A 288 -2.30 25.79 -14.63
C SER A 288 -2.73 24.33 -14.55
N ASP A 289 -2.46 23.53 -15.58
CA ASP A 289 -2.78 22.08 -15.58
C ASP A 289 -2.03 21.33 -14.48
N ALA A 290 -0.74 21.64 -14.30
CA ALA A 290 0.09 21.04 -13.27
C ALA A 290 -0.28 21.55 -11.87
N GLU A 291 -0.49 22.86 -11.71
CA GLU A 291 -0.95 23.45 -10.45
C GLU A 291 -2.34 22.91 -10.05
N ALA A 292 -3.24 22.66 -10.99
CA ALA A 292 -4.55 22.04 -10.73
C ALA A 292 -4.44 20.56 -10.31
N LEU A 293 -3.58 19.77 -10.97
CA LEU A 293 -3.32 18.38 -10.55
C LEU A 293 -2.66 18.31 -9.17
N LEU A 294 -1.75 19.23 -8.84
CA LEU A 294 -1.14 19.33 -7.52
C LEU A 294 -2.18 19.70 -6.45
N ARG A 295 -3.00 20.72 -6.72
CA ARG A 295 -4.06 21.16 -5.80
C ARG A 295 -5.01 20.02 -5.49
N ALA A 296 -5.56 19.35 -6.51
CA ALA A 296 -6.46 18.22 -6.31
C ALA A 296 -5.93 17.12 -5.37
N ILE A 297 -4.60 16.89 -5.27
CA ILE A 297 -4.00 15.96 -4.30
C ILE A 297 -3.92 16.55 -2.90
N LEU A 298 -3.55 17.83 -2.79
CA LEU A 298 -3.52 18.57 -1.52
C LEU A 298 -4.95 18.67 -0.95
N ASP A 299 -5.91 18.98 -1.81
CA ASP A 299 -7.34 19.10 -1.52
C ASP A 299 -7.96 17.73 -1.17
N LEU A 300 -7.52 16.62 -1.78
CA LEU A 300 -7.85 15.26 -1.32
C LEU A 300 -7.16 14.87 0.00
N GLY A 301 -5.96 15.40 0.27
CA GLY A 301 -5.17 15.12 1.47
C GLY A 301 -5.63 15.90 2.70
N ASP A 302 -6.10 17.13 2.52
CA ASP A 302 -6.60 18.01 3.58
C ASP A 302 -8.15 17.99 3.67
N GLY A 303 -8.84 17.73 2.55
CA GLY A 303 -10.25 17.38 2.47
C GLY A 303 -11.17 18.50 1.98
N GLU A 304 -11.28 18.67 0.65
CA GLU A 304 -12.47 19.30 0.04
C GLU A 304 -13.68 18.35 0.19
N GLY A 305 -14.34 18.48 1.34
CA GLY A 305 -15.50 17.71 1.76
C GLY A 305 -16.00 18.23 3.11
N ASP A 306 -16.85 17.47 3.79
CA ASP A 306 -17.24 17.80 5.17
C ASP A 306 -15.99 17.69 6.09
N PRO A 307 -15.64 18.74 6.87
CA PRO A 307 -14.57 18.65 7.86
C PRO A 307 -14.75 17.51 8.88
N LEU A 308 -15.98 17.02 9.08
CA LEU A 308 -16.28 15.85 9.91
C LEU A 308 -15.88 14.50 9.26
N THR A 309 -15.52 14.48 7.97
CA THR A 309 -15.04 13.27 7.28
C THR A 309 -13.55 13.30 6.94
N SER A 310 -12.89 14.46 6.99
CA SER A 310 -11.44 14.58 6.71
C SER A 310 -10.60 13.87 7.79
N PRO A 311 -9.81 12.82 7.47
CA PRO A 311 -9.04 12.09 8.46
C PRO A 311 -7.99 12.95 9.17
N ARG A 312 -7.42 13.96 8.49
CA ARG A 312 -6.49 14.93 9.11
C ARG A 312 -7.21 15.82 10.13
N VAL A 313 -8.42 16.31 9.80
CA VAL A 313 -9.22 17.12 10.72
C VAL A 313 -9.66 16.30 11.93
N LEU A 314 -10.15 15.07 11.73
CA LEU A 314 -10.53 14.16 12.81
C LEU A 314 -9.35 13.79 13.72
N ALA A 315 -8.20 13.40 13.16
CA ALA A 315 -7.00 13.10 13.95
C ALA A 315 -6.52 14.32 14.75
N ARG A 316 -6.55 15.52 14.15
CA ARG A 316 -6.22 16.78 14.84
C ARG A 316 -7.24 17.10 15.94
N ALA A 317 -8.53 16.87 15.71
CA ALA A 317 -9.58 17.05 16.72
C ALA A 317 -9.43 16.08 17.90
N ILE A 318 -8.98 14.84 17.65
CA ILE A 318 -8.69 13.84 18.68
C ILE A 318 -7.42 14.20 19.48
N GLY A 319 -6.33 14.58 18.81
CA GLY A 319 -5.10 15.02 19.46
C GLY A 319 -5.25 16.32 20.27
N LEU A 320 -6.10 17.25 19.81
CA LEU A 320 -6.45 18.46 20.56
C LEU A 320 -7.50 18.21 21.67
N GLY A 321 -8.16 17.04 21.70
CA GLY A 321 -9.21 16.74 22.68
C GLY A 321 -10.56 17.43 22.39
N LEU A 322 -10.76 17.94 21.17
CA LEU A 322 -12.07 18.38 20.68
C LEU A 322 -13.01 17.17 20.58
N LEU A 323 -12.52 16.05 20.03
CA LEU A 323 -13.18 14.73 20.07
C LEU A 323 -12.42 13.85 21.05
N ASP A 324 -12.93 13.67 22.28
CA ASP A 324 -12.21 13.01 23.36
C ASP A 324 -13.10 12.02 24.14
N ALA A 325 -12.50 10.99 24.71
CA ALA A 325 -13.18 9.95 25.48
C ALA A 325 -12.27 9.41 26.59
N PRO A 326 -12.80 9.00 27.77
CA PRO A 326 -11.97 8.54 28.89
C PRO A 326 -11.06 7.37 28.56
N HIS A 327 -11.50 6.49 27.65
CA HIS A 327 -10.76 5.32 27.18
C HIS A 327 -9.56 5.65 26.26
N LEU A 328 -9.43 6.90 25.80
CA LEU A 328 -8.27 7.36 25.02
C LEU A 328 -7.08 7.77 25.91
N ARG A 329 -7.23 7.76 27.24
CA ARG A 329 -6.16 8.08 28.18
C ARG A 329 -4.95 7.14 28.01
N GLY A 330 -3.80 7.72 27.69
CA GLY A 330 -2.55 6.99 27.46
C GLY A 330 -2.30 6.61 26.00
N ASN A 331 -3.23 6.88 25.08
CA ASN A 331 -2.99 6.77 23.64
C ASN A 331 -2.07 7.93 23.19
N PRO A 332 -0.93 7.69 22.52
CA PRO A 332 0.02 8.73 22.14
C PRO A 332 -0.51 9.72 21.08
N CYS A 333 -1.62 9.41 20.41
CA CYS A 333 -2.23 10.21 19.35
C CYS A 333 -3.53 10.92 19.77
N ALA A 334 -3.93 10.85 21.05
CA ALA A 334 -5.18 11.42 21.55
C ALA A 334 -5.00 12.19 22.86
N ALA A 335 -5.92 13.11 23.16
CA ALA A 335 -5.86 13.87 24.40
C ALA A 335 -6.11 13.00 25.65
N GLY A 336 -7.20 12.20 25.68
CA GLY A 336 -7.53 11.31 26.80
C GLY A 336 -7.81 12.04 28.12
N ARG A 337 -8.26 13.30 28.04
CA ARG A 337 -8.41 14.24 29.16
C ARG A 337 -9.83 14.25 29.72
N LEU A 338 -10.84 13.89 28.91
CA LEU A 338 -12.24 13.85 29.32
C LEU A 338 -12.42 12.96 30.55
N VAL A 339 -13.01 13.52 31.62
CA VAL A 339 -13.43 12.80 32.82
C VAL A 339 -14.95 12.72 32.83
N THR A 340 -15.47 11.51 33.10
CA THR A 340 -16.90 11.26 33.20
C THR A 340 -17.26 10.60 34.53
N ARG A 341 -18.49 10.81 34.99
CA ARG A 341 -19.04 10.18 36.20
C ARG A 341 -20.46 9.65 35.91
N LEU A 342 -20.80 8.50 36.49
CA LEU A 342 -22.19 8.00 36.46
C LEU A 342 -23.05 8.84 37.41
N THR A 343 -24.24 9.24 36.95
CA THR A 343 -25.23 9.99 37.71
C THR A 343 -26.62 9.36 37.56
N HIS A 344 -27.61 9.88 38.28
CA HIS A 344 -29.02 9.50 38.07
C HIS A 344 -29.58 9.84 36.66
N LYS A 345 -28.80 10.54 35.81
CA LYS A 345 -29.08 10.80 34.39
C LYS A 345 -28.08 10.11 33.45
N GLY A 346 -27.46 9.02 33.89
CA GLY A 346 -26.45 8.28 33.12
C GLY A 346 -25.04 8.86 33.23
N VAL A 347 -24.16 8.48 32.30
CA VAL A 347 -22.75 8.91 32.27
C VAL A 347 -22.65 10.35 31.76
N ASN A 348 -22.10 11.24 32.56
CA ASN A 348 -21.99 12.68 32.28
C ASN A 348 -20.53 13.14 32.37
N ALA A 349 -20.15 14.13 31.56
CA ALA A 349 -18.86 14.82 31.69
C ALA A 349 -18.79 15.59 33.01
N VAL A 350 -17.63 15.57 33.68
CA VAL A 350 -17.39 16.30 34.93
C VAL A 350 -16.11 17.12 34.88
N ASP A 351 -16.12 18.25 35.56
CA ASP A 351 -14.91 19.02 35.86
C ASP A 351 -13.98 18.19 36.76
N PRO A 352 -12.68 18.02 36.42
CA PRO A 352 -11.79 17.14 37.18
C PRO A 352 -11.47 17.60 38.60
N GLY A 353 -11.49 18.91 38.88
CA GLY A 353 -11.09 19.48 40.18
C GLY A 353 -12.24 19.55 41.18
N THR A 354 -13.46 19.83 40.71
CA THR A 354 -14.67 19.98 41.54
C THR A 354 -15.60 18.78 41.48
N GLY A 355 -15.47 17.92 40.46
CA GLY A 355 -16.39 16.80 40.21
C GLY A 355 -17.81 17.23 39.81
N ARG A 356 -18.03 18.52 39.53
CA ARG A 356 -19.31 19.07 39.05
C ARG A 356 -19.59 18.59 37.63
N VAL A 357 -20.84 18.24 37.32
CA VAL A 357 -21.26 17.99 35.93
C VAL A 357 -21.12 19.27 35.10
N ILE A 358 -20.46 19.14 33.95
CA ILE A 358 -20.22 20.23 33.00
C ILE A 358 -20.96 19.96 31.69
N THR A 359 -21.48 21.02 31.08
CA THR A 359 -21.98 20.99 29.71
C THR A 359 -20.83 20.95 28.71
N GLU A 360 -21.10 20.43 27.51
CA GLU A 360 -20.14 20.44 26.41
C GLU A 360 -19.64 21.87 26.08
N ARG A 361 -20.52 22.88 26.20
CA ARG A 361 -20.16 24.29 26.00
C ARG A 361 -19.18 24.82 27.05
N GLU A 362 -19.23 24.32 28.28
CA GLU A 362 -18.23 24.63 29.32
C GLU A 362 -16.91 23.90 29.03
N ARG A 363 -16.97 22.61 28.65
CA ARG A 363 -15.79 21.81 28.28
C ARG A 363 -15.00 22.46 27.14
N LEU A 364 -15.67 22.84 26.06
CA LEU A 364 -15.04 23.45 24.89
C LEU A 364 -14.46 24.85 25.18
N LYS A 365 -15.08 25.62 26.08
CA LYS A 365 -14.51 26.90 26.57
C LYS A 365 -13.22 26.68 27.37
N ALA A 366 -13.21 25.71 28.29
CA ALA A 366 -12.02 25.39 29.06
C ALA A 366 -10.89 24.87 28.15
N LEU A 367 -11.24 24.10 27.12
CA LEU A 367 -10.29 23.61 26.13
C LEU A 367 -9.66 24.74 25.31
N ALA A 368 -10.48 25.68 24.80
CA ALA A 368 -9.98 26.83 24.05
C ALA A 368 -9.00 27.68 24.89
N ALA A 369 -9.38 28.02 26.12
CA ALA A 369 -8.52 28.79 27.03
C ALA A 369 -7.17 28.10 27.30
N ALA A 370 -7.16 26.76 27.46
CA ALA A 370 -5.92 25.99 27.62
C ALA A 370 -5.03 26.04 26.36
N LEU A 371 -5.63 25.96 25.17
CA LEU A 371 -4.90 26.05 23.90
C LEU A 371 -4.30 27.44 23.68
N ASP A 372 -5.03 28.51 23.99
CA ASP A 372 -4.54 29.89 23.90
C ASP A 372 -3.34 30.14 24.83
N THR A 373 -3.42 29.68 26.09
CA THR A 373 -2.27 29.75 27.02
C THR A 373 -1.06 28.94 26.54
N THR A 374 -1.29 27.87 25.76
CA THR A 374 -0.20 27.06 25.19
C THR A 374 0.50 27.78 24.03
N GLN A 375 -0.21 28.57 23.21
CA GLN A 375 0.42 29.33 22.11
C GLN A 375 1.26 30.52 22.60
N TYR A 376 0.85 31.19 23.69
CA TYR A 376 1.57 32.34 24.23
C TYR A 376 2.66 31.99 25.27
N GLY A 377 2.72 30.74 25.76
CA GLY A 377 3.75 30.31 26.73
C GLY A 377 5.18 30.20 26.18
N GLY A 378 5.36 30.21 24.86
CA GLY A 378 6.62 29.88 24.18
C GLY A 378 7.72 30.96 24.17
N ARG A 379 7.78 31.88 25.14
CA ARG A 379 8.90 32.85 25.30
C ARG A 379 8.93 33.57 26.67
N ARG A 380 9.59 32.96 27.65
CA ARG A 380 10.40 33.64 28.70
C ARG A 380 11.56 32.73 29.09
#